data_AF-A0A2V1DF86-F1
#
_entry.id   AF-A0A2V1DF86-F1
#
_cell.length_a   1.000
_cell.length_b   1.000
_cell.length_c   1.000
_cell.angle_alpha   90.00
_cell.angle_beta   90.00
_cell.angle_gamma   90.00
#
_symmetry.space_group_name_H-M   'P 1'
#
loop_
_entity.id
_entity.type
_entity.pdbx_description
1 polymer ?
#
loop_
_entity_poly.entity_id
_entity_poly.type
_entity_poly.pdbx_seq_one_letter_code
_entity_poly.pdbx_strand_id
1 'polypeptide(L)'
;EVWKAIGVPAGIFVWLLAFWFCALSTVSVLSYAKHMHFTLNWWAFIFPNVGLTMALIQIGNVLDSDGVKGICSALTVILFVLWFLVAIMHIRGVLRGDLLWPGMDED
;
A
#
# COMPACT_ATOMS: atom_id res chain seq x y z
N GLU A 1 23.91 -6.28 -20.41
CA GLU A 1 24.53 -7.24 -19.46
C GLU A 1 24.83 -6.63 -18.10
N VAL A 2 25.95 -5.93 -17.90
CA VAL A 2 26.43 -5.50 -16.56
C VAL A 2 25.42 -4.63 -15.79
N TRP A 3 24.78 -3.66 -16.45
CA TRP A 3 23.77 -2.80 -15.81
C TRP A 3 22.54 -3.57 -15.30
N LYS A 4 22.11 -4.61 -16.01
CA LYS A 4 21.02 -5.49 -15.57
C LYS A 4 21.46 -6.39 -14.42
N ALA A 5 22.68 -6.91 -14.50
CA ALA A 5 23.26 -7.77 -13.46
C ALA A 5 23.40 -7.08 -12.09
N ILE A 6 23.58 -5.75 -12.07
CA ILE A 6 23.65 -4.96 -10.83
C ILE A 6 22.29 -4.37 -10.46
N GLY A 7 21.55 -3.84 -11.46
CA GLY A 7 20.28 -3.15 -11.23
C GLY A 7 19.17 -4.05 -10.72
N VAL A 8 19.10 -5.31 -11.19
CA VAL A 8 18.05 -6.25 -10.77
C VAL A 8 18.21 -6.67 -9.31
N PRO A 9 19.39 -7.16 -8.85
CA PRO A 9 19.57 -7.48 -7.43
C PRO A 9 19.42 -6.27 -6.51
N ALA A 10 19.93 -5.10 -6.91
CA ALA A 10 19.78 -3.87 -6.13
C ALA A 10 18.30 -3.46 -6.02
N GLY A 11 17.54 -3.54 -7.10
CA GLY A 11 16.11 -3.27 -7.12
C GLY A 11 15.32 -4.25 -6.25
N ILE A 12 15.63 -5.55 -6.33
CA ILE A 12 15.02 -6.59 -5.47
C ILE A 12 15.35 -6.33 -4.00
N PHE A 13 16.58 -5.94 -3.67
CA PHE A 13 16.97 -5.63 -2.29
C PHE A 13 16.19 -4.44 -1.72
N VAL A 14 16.10 -3.33 -2.48
CA VAL A 14 15.31 -2.16 -2.07
C VAL A 14 13.83 -2.52 -1.95
N TRP A 15 13.32 -3.34 -2.86
CA TRP A 15 11.94 -3.83 -2.79
C TRP A 15 11.68 -4.67 -1.54
N LEU A 16 12.57 -5.61 -1.20
CA LEU A 16 12.47 -6.44 0.01
C LEU A 16 12.52 -5.58 1.29
N LEU A 17 13.37 -4.55 1.31
CA LEU A 17 13.43 -3.60 2.42
C LEU A 17 12.13 -2.81 2.57
N ALA A 18 11.56 -2.34 1.46
CA ALA A 18 10.26 -1.66 1.47
C ALA A 18 9.12 -2.61 1.92
N PHE A 19 9.14 -3.86 1.43
CA PHE A 19 8.20 -4.90 1.85
C PHE A 19 8.29 -5.18 3.35
N TRP A 20 9.50 -5.23 3.91
CA TRP A 20 9.71 -5.41 5.34
C TRP A 20 9.05 -4.31 6.18
N PHE A 21 9.29 -3.03 5.85
CA PHE A 21 8.65 -1.91 6.55
C PHE A 21 7.12 -1.92 6.37
N CYS A 22 6.65 -2.28 5.18
CA CYS A 22 5.23 -2.39 4.90
C CYS A 22 4.56 -3.51 5.72
N ALA A 23 5.22 -4.66 5.87
CA ALA A 23 4.73 -5.77 6.67
C ALA A 23 4.66 -5.37 8.16
N LEU A 24 5.69 -4.72 8.70
CA LEU A 24 5.69 -4.20 10.07
C LEU A 24 4.55 -3.21 10.32
N SER A 25 4.35 -2.26 9.40
CA SER A 25 3.24 -1.30 9.46
C SER A 25 1.88 -2.03 9.45
N THR A 26 1.71 -2.99 8.54
CA THR A 26 0.46 -3.77 8.42
C THR A 26 0.15 -4.54 9.69
N VAL A 27 1.13 -5.23 10.29
CA VAL A 27 0.95 -5.94 11.55
C VAL A 27 0.58 -4.98 12.69
N SER A 28 1.24 -3.83 12.75
CA SER A 28 0.98 -2.81 13.78
C SER A 28 -0.45 -2.29 13.70
N VAL A 29 -0.92 -2.01 12.48
CA VAL A 29 -2.29 -1.57 12.20
C VAL A 29 -3.30 -2.66 12.54
N LEU A 30 -3.06 -3.90 12.11
CA LEU A 30 -3.95 -5.03 12.40
C LEU A 30 -4.06 -5.31 13.91
N SER A 31 -2.98 -5.13 14.65
CA SER A 31 -2.95 -5.28 16.11
C SER A 31 -3.87 -4.26 16.82
N TYR A 32 -3.94 -3.04 16.29
CA TYR A 32 -4.73 -1.95 16.90
C TYR A 32 -6.04 -1.62 16.15
N ALA A 33 -6.35 -2.33 15.07
CA ALA A 33 -7.44 -1.99 14.15
C ALA A 33 -8.82 -1.83 14.81
N LYS A 34 -9.09 -2.58 15.89
CA LYS A 34 -10.38 -2.51 16.62
C LYS A 34 -10.61 -1.19 17.38
N HIS A 35 -9.55 -0.45 17.66
CA HIS A 35 -9.60 0.81 18.42
C HIS A 35 -9.30 2.03 17.55
N MET A 36 -9.08 1.83 16.24
CA MET A 36 -8.79 2.92 15.31
C MET A 36 -10.09 3.58 14.85
N HIS A 37 -10.12 4.90 14.98
CA HIS A 37 -11.10 5.74 14.29
C HIS A 37 -10.63 6.05 12.88
N PHE A 38 -11.57 6.32 11.99
CA PHE A 38 -11.24 6.74 10.64
C PHE A 38 -10.70 8.17 10.70
N THR A 39 -9.48 8.35 10.24
CA THR A 39 -8.81 9.65 10.12
C THR A 39 -8.30 9.81 8.70
N LEU A 40 -8.00 11.04 8.28
CA LEU A 40 -7.46 11.30 6.95
C LEU A 40 -6.17 10.50 6.66
N ASN A 41 -5.42 10.13 7.70
CA ASN A 41 -4.20 9.33 7.61
C ASN A 41 -4.40 7.93 7.02
N TRP A 42 -5.64 7.41 6.94
CA TRP A 42 -5.91 6.13 6.28
C TRP A 42 -5.55 6.13 4.78
N TRP A 43 -5.50 7.31 4.13
CA TRP A 43 -4.98 7.42 2.76
C TRP A 43 -3.51 7.02 2.63
N ALA A 44 -2.73 7.10 3.71
CA ALA A 44 -1.35 6.65 3.76
C ALA A 44 -1.20 5.13 3.58
N PHE A 45 -2.27 4.34 3.70
CA PHE A 45 -2.24 2.91 3.37
C PHE A 45 -2.18 2.64 1.87
N ILE A 46 -2.64 3.56 1.04
CA ILE A 46 -2.73 3.31 -0.41
C ILE A 46 -1.39 3.59 -1.08
N PHE A 47 -0.81 4.77 -0.81
CA PHE A 47 0.33 5.27 -1.57
C PHE A 47 1.57 4.35 -1.54
N PRO A 48 2.09 3.91 -0.38
CA PRO A 48 3.26 3.04 -0.31
C PRO A 48 3.00 1.66 -0.91
N ASN A 49 1.80 1.12 -0.71
CA ASN A 49 1.43 -0.21 -1.21
C ASN A 49 1.30 -0.25 -2.74
N VAL A 50 0.78 0.82 -3.35
CA VAL A 50 0.77 0.98 -4.81
C VAL A 50 2.20 1.04 -5.35
N GLY A 51 3.08 1.82 -4.71
CA GLY A 51 4.51 1.87 -5.07
C GLY A 51 5.20 0.51 -4.99
N LEU A 52 4.94 -0.24 -3.90
CA LEU A 52 5.48 -1.58 -3.69
C LEU A 52 4.99 -2.57 -4.77
N THR A 53 3.72 -2.48 -5.15
CA THR A 53 3.11 -3.35 -6.18
C THR A 53 3.66 -3.01 -7.58
N MET A 54 3.79 -1.71 -7.90
CA MET A 54 4.40 -1.26 -9.16
C MET A 54 5.85 -1.72 -9.31
N ALA A 55 6.63 -1.65 -8.24
CA ALA A 55 8.00 -2.15 -8.24
C ALA A 55 8.06 -3.68 -8.41
N LEU A 56 7.13 -4.43 -7.80
CA LEU A 56 7.03 -5.88 -8.00
C LEU A 56 6.64 -6.24 -9.44
N ILE A 57 5.75 -5.46 -10.08
CA ILE A 57 5.40 -5.63 -11.50
C ILE A 57 6.64 -5.46 -12.38
N GLN A 58 7.45 -4.42 -12.14
CA GLN A 58 8.68 -4.20 -12.89
C GLN A 58 9.68 -5.35 -12.69
N ILE A 59 9.86 -5.83 -11.46
CA ILE A 59 10.71 -6.99 -11.16
C ILE A 59 10.17 -8.24 -11.87
N GLY A 60 8.87 -8.50 -11.80
CA GLY A 60 8.23 -9.63 -12.46
C GLY A 60 8.36 -9.63 -13.98
N ASN A 61 8.33 -8.45 -14.60
CA ASN A 61 8.56 -8.29 -16.03
C ASN A 61 10.03 -8.56 -16.41
N VAL A 62 10.99 -8.19 -15.57
CA VAL A 62 12.41 -8.44 -15.82
C VAL A 62 12.78 -9.91 -15.61
N LEU A 63 12.13 -10.58 -14.65
CA LEU A 63 12.33 -12.01 -14.37
C LEU A 63 11.55 -12.94 -15.33
N ASP A 64 10.67 -12.37 -16.15
CA ASP A 64 9.74 -13.07 -17.04
C ASP A 64 9.01 -14.26 -16.38
N SER A 65 8.60 -14.08 -15.13
CA SER A 65 7.96 -15.12 -14.33
C SER A 65 6.45 -14.92 -14.29
N ASP A 66 5.70 -15.85 -14.88
CA ASP A 66 4.23 -15.82 -14.86
C ASP A 66 3.65 -15.95 -13.45
N GLY A 67 4.35 -16.63 -12.55
CA GLY A 67 3.97 -16.71 -11.13
C GLY A 67 4.02 -15.34 -10.45
N VAL A 68 5.07 -14.56 -10.68
CA VAL A 68 5.20 -13.20 -10.12
C VAL A 68 4.16 -12.28 -10.73
N LYS A 69 3.90 -12.37 -12.05
CA LYS A 69 2.84 -11.59 -12.71
C LYS A 69 1.46 -11.89 -12.12
N GLY A 70 1.17 -13.16 -11.78
CA GLY A 70 -0.05 -13.57 -11.09
C GLY A 70 -0.20 -12.93 -9.71
N ILE A 71 0.87 -12.93 -8.91
CA ILE A 71 0.88 -12.27 -7.58
C ILE A 71 0.65 -10.76 -7.72
N CYS A 72 1.29 -10.12 -8.70
CA CYS A 72 1.09 -8.70 -8.97
C CYS A 72 -0.37 -8.38 -9.33
N SER A 73 -1.02 -9.23 -10.12
CA SER A 73 -2.44 -9.07 -10.46
C SER A 73 -3.32 -9.16 -9.21
N ALA A 74 -3.09 -10.16 -8.36
CA ALA A 74 -3.83 -10.31 -7.10
C ALA A 74 -3.63 -9.11 -6.16
N LEU A 75 -2.39 -8.63 -5.99
CA LEU A 75 -2.07 -7.44 -5.19
C LEU A 75 -2.77 -6.19 -5.72
N THR A 76 -2.84 -6.03 -7.04
CA THR A 76 -3.52 -4.89 -7.68
C THR A 76 -5.02 -4.91 -7.37
N VAL A 77 -5.67 -6.08 -7.42
CA VAL A 77 -7.09 -6.22 -7.07
C VAL A 77 -7.33 -5.89 -5.60
N ILE A 78 -6.48 -6.38 -4.68
CA ILE A 78 -6.59 -6.09 -3.25
C ILE A 78 -6.46 -4.58 -3.00
N LEU A 79 -5.50 -3.91 -3.66
CA LEU A 79 -5.32 -2.46 -3.52
C LEU A 79 -6.50 -1.67 -4.06
N PHE A 80 -7.09 -2.12 -5.16
CA PHE A 80 -8.28 -1.51 -5.70
C PHE A 80 -9.44 -1.58 -4.70
N VAL A 81 -9.67 -2.75 -4.09
CA VAL A 81 -10.70 -2.91 -3.04
C VAL A 81 -10.40 -2.02 -1.83
N LEU A 82 -9.15 -2.00 -1.35
CA LEU A 82 -8.75 -1.17 -0.21
C LEU A 82 -8.95 0.33 -0.50
N TRP A 83 -8.65 0.77 -1.72
CA TRP A 83 -8.90 2.14 -2.16
C TRP A 83 -10.38 2.51 -2.07
N PHE A 84 -11.29 1.66 -2.56
CA PHE A 84 -12.74 1.91 -2.45
C PHE A 84 -13.21 1.97 -1.00
N LEU A 85 -12.70 1.08 -0.13
CA LEU A 85 -13.07 1.09 1.29
C LEU A 85 -12.68 2.41 1.95
N VAL A 86 -11.44 2.88 1.74
CA VAL A 86 -10.97 4.17 2.27
C VAL A 86 -11.78 5.33 1.68
N ALA A 87 -12.05 5.30 0.38
CA ALA A 87 -12.85 6.34 -0.28
C ALA A 87 -14.29 6.43 0.26
N ILE A 88 -14.96 5.29 0.48
CA ILE A 88 -16.30 5.24 1.05
C ILE A 88 -16.30 5.75 2.49
N MET A 89 -15.33 5.33 3.31
CA MET A 89 -15.20 5.83 4.69
C MET A 89 -14.91 7.33 4.72
N HIS A 90 -14.10 7.81 3.79
CA HIS A 90 -13.80 9.23 3.63
C HIS A 90 -15.06 10.04 3.29
N ILE A 91 -15.82 9.64 2.27
CA ILE A 91 -17.09 10.28 1.91
C ILE A 91 -18.05 10.26 3.10
N ARG A 92 -18.17 9.13 3.80
CA ARG A 92 -19.05 9.01 4.97
C ARG A 92 -18.61 9.92 6.13
N GLY A 93 -17.31 10.04 6.38
CA GLY A 93 -16.76 10.92 7.40
C GLY A 93 -17.06 12.40 7.11
N VAL A 94 -16.88 12.82 5.85
CA VAL A 94 -17.24 14.17 5.39
C VAL A 94 -18.73 14.43 5.55
N LEU A 95 -19.59 13.49 5.16
CA LEU A 95 -21.05 13.65 5.28
C LEU A 95 -21.54 13.71 6.73
N ARG A 96 -20.85 13.05 7.66
CA ARG A 96 -21.16 13.10 9.10
C ARG A 96 -20.64 14.34 9.80
N GLY A 97 -19.78 15.10 9.13
CA GLY A 97 -19.07 16.21 9.75
C GLY A 97 -17.92 15.77 10.64
N ASP A 98 -17.55 14.50 10.60
CA ASP A 98 -16.44 13.93 11.38
C ASP A 98 -15.07 14.37 10.84
N LEU A 99 -15.03 14.85 9.58
CA LEU A 99 -13.84 15.32 8.87
C LEU A 99 -13.98 16.80 8.47
N LEU A 100 -12.87 17.55 8.52
CA LEU A 100 -12.73 18.94 8.01
C LEU A 100 -13.55 20.01 8.76
N TRP A 101 -13.93 19.77 10.02
CA TRP A 101 -14.63 20.73 10.87
C TRP A 101 -13.68 21.29 11.95
N PRO A 102 -13.68 22.61 12.26
CA PRO A 102 -12.87 23.16 13.34
C PRO A 102 -13.02 22.39 14.67
N GLY A 103 -11.93 21.84 15.21
CA GLY A 103 -11.91 21.07 16.46
C GLY A 103 -12.19 19.56 16.34
N MET A 104 -12.41 19.03 15.13
CA MET A 104 -12.52 17.59 14.84
C MET A 104 -11.53 17.25 13.71
N ASP A 105 -10.71 16.21 13.91
CA ASP A 105 -9.43 15.89 13.20
C ASP A 105 -8.16 16.61 13.71
N GLU A 106 -8.19 17.26 14.88
CA GLU A 106 -6.97 17.69 15.60
C GLU A 106 -6.34 16.52 16.35
N ASP A 107 -5.83 15.53 15.60
CA ASP A 107 -4.89 14.53 16.12
C ASP A 107 -3.45 15.07 16.09
#